data_AF-A0A0Q0PP73-F1
#
_entry.id   AF-A0A0Q0PP73-F1
#
_cell.length_a   1.000
_cell.length_b   1.000
_cell.length_c   1.000
_cell.angle_alpha   90.00
_cell.angle_beta   90.00
_cell.angle_gamma   90.00
#
_symmetry.space_group_name_H-M   'P 1'
#
loop_
_entity.id
_entity.type
_entity.pdbx_description
1 polymer ?
#
loop_
_entity_poly.entity_id
_entity_poly.type
_entity_poly.pdbx_seq_one_letter_code
_entity_poly.pdbx_strand_id
1 'polypeptide(L)'
;MPRQPNSSNNLLVTRPRLASFYSPKNIVPVDQVFKADTREFLFICEFCSKEFISSPSRKKGKFQLAYCPECHEIESQHQSFLKMQDNVASKGSLADLYPGIAASWIKASGYSFQYSPSTVTSQATINVLWQCPDVKYHQWTMRVDNRVNFPRCPYCRKQRIHILESYYTILKNKGLLQYLHEDDIEKAKNYSTGSTKGKLRHYCKTCHKPYSTIPKNFLNLDGCSNCYKSTASETRRKRLVENKGSITDNDQLYKQYCYDQTFIEEEKRNLLHPKDVPLSFTKAVWWICPKGHYTRASPANRNRGHICSKCSNNTSLLEIILYTELAALPDIKNTEFRFIYNIRGNEIDIALQDLKYAIEVDGYAYHKNRIKSDIQKQLDVIAKGYRFIRVRDSRLSPLNGSINISFDRKHVEQKSIFADEDSDKRSQSHNHICNILNHICSIVGIKCKFYQLKHIDKAKKIWLETRQIKVDDSVAYLYPELLKDFDITMNPPNLLENVTYGSTVPVHWKCHKCGHKWTTAVMKRTIEGTGCPVDSGQVVSKVNAVGTLFPEIIDAFVNPEEAFQYTAGSGQRALFRCTYPGCTAEPQKRAIKDVIKRIQRSCTTEFYTCKHQ
;
A
#
# COMPACT_ATOMS: atom_id res chain seq x y z
N MET A 1 -49.89 -21.30 -90.04
CA MET A 1 -50.38 -19.90 -90.18
C MET A 1 -50.43 -19.27 -88.80
N PRO A 2 -49.92 -18.04 -88.58
CA PRO A 2 -50.14 -17.35 -87.31
C PRO A 2 -51.64 -17.09 -87.13
N ARG A 3 -52.19 -17.47 -85.96
CA ARG A 3 -53.60 -17.21 -85.62
C ARG A 3 -53.82 -15.68 -85.62
N GLN A 4 -54.74 -15.18 -86.44
CA GLN A 4 -55.17 -13.80 -86.33
C GLN A 4 -56.09 -13.64 -85.10
N PRO A 5 -55.91 -12.59 -84.29
CA PRO A 5 -56.76 -12.33 -83.14
C PRO A 5 -58.21 -12.07 -83.59
N ASN A 6 -59.16 -12.75 -82.95
CA ASN A 6 -60.58 -12.43 -83.11
C ASN A 6 -60.97 -11.30 -82.13
N SER A 7 -62.13 -10.68 -82.34
CA SER A 7 -62.62 -9.55 -81.52
C SER A 7 -62.69 -9.82 -80.01
N SER A 8 -62.70 -11.10 -79.60
CA SER A 8 -62.81 -11.52 -78.20
C SER A 8 -61.48 -11.84 -77.50
N ASN A 9 -60.35 -11.95 -78.22
CA ASN A 9 -59.12 -12.51 -77.65
C ASN A 9 -57.86 -11.71 -78.03
N ASN A 10 -57.88 -10.40 -77.74
CA ASN A 10 -56.74 -9.50 -77.87
C ASN A 10 -56.38 -8.83 -76.53
N LEU A 11 -55.25 -8.12 -76.49
CA LEU A 11 -54.70 -7.49 -75.28
C LEU A 11 -55.65 -6.41 -74.73
N LEU A 12 -56.30 -5.65 -75.61
CA LEU A 12 -57.25 -4.60 -75.26
C LEU A 12 -58.46 -5.14 -74.48
N VAL A 13 -58.99 -6.29 -74.90
CA VAL A 13 -60.14 -6.94 -74.24
C VAL A 13 -59.71 -7.73 -73.02
N THR A 14 -58.62 -8.51 -73.11
CA THR A 14 -58.24 -9.46 -72.06
C THR A 14 -57.46 -8.85 -70.91
N ARG A 15 -56.77 -7.71 -71.13
CA ARG A 15 -56.02 -6.96 -70.11
C ARG A 15 -56.14 -5.44 -70.38
N PRO A 16 -57.33 -4.84 -70.22
CA PRO A 16 -57.60 -3.46 -70.61
C PRO A 16 -56.68 -2.42 -69.94
N ARG A 17 -56.31 -2.62 -68.66
CA ARG A 17 -55.41 -1.69 -67.96
C ARG A 17 -53.96 -1.83 -68.45
N LEU A 18 -53.50 -3.05 -68.74
CA LEU A 18 -52.17 -3.21 -69.34
C LEU A 18 -52.15 -2.61 -70.76
N ALA A 19 -53.24 -2.77 -71.50
CA ALA A 19 -53.40 -2.23 -72.84
C ALA A 19 -53.41 -0.69 -72.88
N SER A 20 -53.90 0.00 -71.84
CA SER A 20 -53.84 1.47 -71.77
C SER A 20 -52.42 2.03 -71.69
N PHE A 21 -51.43 1.18 -71.35
CA PHE A 21 -50.01 1.54 -71.34
C PHE A 21 -49.28 1.10 -72.61
N TYR A 22 -49.98 0.56 -73.62
CA TYR A 22 -49.39 0.24 -74.91
C TYR A 22 -49.08 1.53 -75.69
N SER A 23 -47.84 1.73 -76.14
CA SER A 23 -47.48 2.97 -76.83
C SER A 23 -48.18 3.05 -78.20
N PRO A 24 -48.74 4.21 -78.57
CA PRO A 24 -49.32 4.43 -79.90
C PRO A 24 -48.26 4.42 -81.02
N LYS A 25 -46.95 4.43 -80.69
CA LYS A 25 -45.86 4.36 -81.67
C LYS A 25 -45.60 2.95 -82.21
N ASN A 26 -46.23 1.92 -81.65
CA ASN A 26 -46.12 0.58 -82.20
C ASN A 26 -46.82 0.50 -83.55
N ILE A 27 -46.16 -0.14 -84.51
CA ILE A 27 -46.72 -0.36 -85.86
C ILE A 27 -47.91 -1.33 -85.81
N VAL A 28 -47.88 -2.30 -84.89
CA VAL A 28 -48.95 -3.28 -84.69
C VAL A 28 -49.99 -2.69 -83.73
N PRO A 29 -51.27 -2.55 -84.12
CA PRO A 29 -52.34 -2.10 -83.24
C PRO A 29 -52.54 -3.01 -82.02
N VAL A 30 -52.92 -2.45 -80.86
CA VAL A 30 -53.05 -3.19 -79.58
C VAL A 30 -54.13 -4.28 -79.61
N ASP A 31 -55.17 -4.10 -80.43
CA ASP A 31 -56.24 -5.07 -80.67
C ASP A 31 -55.79 -6.25 -81.56
N GLN A 32 -54.58 -6.18 -82.12
CA GLN A 32 -53.92 -7.28 -82.84
C GLN A 32 -52.84 -8.00 -82.01
N VAL A 33 -52.67 -7.65 -80.73
CA VAL A 33 -51.67 -8.24 -79.83
C VAL A 33 -52.33 -9.21 -78.87
N PHE A 34 -51.74 -10.39 -78.63
CA PHE A 34 -52.25 -11.36 -77.66
C PHE A 34 -51.64 -11.16 -76.26
N LYS A 35 -52.37 -11.49 -75.19
CA LYS A 35 -51.83 -11.48 -73.81
C LYS A 35 -50.62 -12.41 -73.59
N ALA A 36 -50.48 -13.44 -74.42
CA ALA A 36 -49.41 -14.42 -74.39
C ALA A 36 -48.32 -14.14 -75.44
N ASP A 37 -48.40 -13.01 -76.15
CA ASP A 37 -47.43 -12.65 -77.18
C ASP A 37 -46.02 -12.49 -76.57
N THR A 38 -45.04 -13.11 -77.21
CA THR A 38 -43.63 -13.08 -76.81
C THR A 38 -42.83 -12.05 -77.59
N ARG A 39 -43.40 -11.48 -78.66
CA ARG A 39 -42.79 -10.36 -79.39
C ARG A 39 -42.70 -9.14 -78.48
N GLU A 40 -41.70 -8.30 -78.75
CA GLU A 40 -41.44 -7.10 -77.98
C GLU A 40 -42.16 -5.90 -78.62
N PHE A 41 -42.77 -5.08 -77.76
CA PHE A 41 -43.50 -3.88 -78.12
C PHE A 41 -43.12 -2.75 -77.16
N LEU A 42 -43.38 -1.52 -77.58
CA LEU A 42 -43.15 -0.34 -76.78
C LEU A 42 -44.32 -0.11 -75.81
N PHE A 43 -44.03 -0.02 -74.52
CA PHE A 43 -44.98 0.33 -73.46
C PHE A 43 -44.59 1.66 -72.81
N ILE A 44 -45.56 2.39 -72.28
CA ILE A 44 -45.37 3.61 -71.50
C ILE A 44 -45.38 3.22 -70.02
N CYS A 45 -44.30 3.55 -69.30
CA CYS A 45 -44.21 3.27 -67.86
C CYS A 45 -45.25 4.09 -67.07
N GLU A 46 -46.04 3.43 -66.24
CA GLU A 46 -47.10 4.04 -65.41
C GLU A 46 -46.55 5.07 -64.41
N PHE A 47 -45.29 4.95 -63.99
CA PHE A 47 -44.70 5.87 -63.00
C PHE A 47 -43.89 7.01 -63.62
N CYS A 48 -42.93 6.71 -64.49
CA CYS A 48 -42.05 7.73 -65.06
C CYS A 48 -42.46 8.22 -66.44
N SER A 49 -43.55 7.66 -67.00
CA SER A 49 -44.08 7.98 -68.34
C SER A 49 -43.09 7.76 -69.49
N LYS A 50 -41.91 7.17 -69.25
CA LYS A 50 -40.95 6.82 -70.29
C LYS A 50 -41.39 5.58 -71.05
N GLU A 51 -41.09 5.57 -72.33
CA GLU A 51 -41.28 4.40 -73.19
C GLU A 51 -40.21 3.33 -72.90
N PHE A 52 -40.60 2.06 -72.88
CA PHE A 52 -39.70 0.93 -72.67
C PHE A 52 -40.17 -0.30 -73.45
N ILE A 53 -39.22 -1.17 -73.81
CA ILE A 53 -39.50 -2.36 -74.60
C ILE A 53 -39.84 -3.54 -73.68
N SER A 54 -40.94 -4.23 -73.94
CA SER A 54 -41.32 -5.45 -73.24
C SER A 54 -42.31 -6.29 -74.04
N SER A 55 -42.60 -7.50 -73.58
CA SER A 55 -43.63 -8.36 -74.18
C SER A 55 -44.85 -8.51 -73.26
N PRO A 56 -46.08 -8.59 -73.80
CA PRO A 56 -47.29 -8.81 -73.01
C PRO A 56 -47.23 -10.06 -72.13
N SER A 57 -46.55 -11.11 -72.61
CA SER A 57 -46.33 -12.35 -71.86
C SER A 57 -45.46 -12.17 -70.61
N ARG A 58 -44.52 -11.21 -70.61
CA ARG A 58 -43.69 -10.86 -69.44
C ARG A 58 -44.45 -10.02 -68.41
N LYS A 59 -45.48 -9.27 -68.81
CA LYS A 59 -46.32 -8.44 -67.92
C LYS A 59 -47.47 -9.25 -67.30
N LYS A 60 -47.11 -10.10 -66.33
CA LYS A 60 -48.04 -10.96 -65.57
C LYS A 60 -48.47 -10.28 -64.27
N GLY A 61 -49.72 -10.49 -63.85
CA GLY A 61 -50.21 -10.04 -62.54
C GLY A 61 -51.69 -9.63 -62.57
N LYS A 62 -52.36 -9.74 -61.42
CA LYS A 62 -53.79 -9.40 -61.26
C LYS A 62 -54.07 -7.93 -61.58
N PHE A 63 -53.13 -7.04 -61.24
CA PHE A 63 -53.31 -5.58 -61.34
C PHE A 63 -52.98 -4.98 -62.70
N GLN A 64 -52.46 -5.78 -63.64
CA GLN A 64 -52.22 -5.35 -65.03
C GLN A 64 -51.35 -4.08 -65.15
N LEU A 65 -50.27 -4.00 -64.39
CA LEU A 65 -49.37 -2.85 -64.32
C LEU A 65 -48.32 -2.85 -65.45
N ALA A 66 -47.84 -1.67 -65.83
CA ALA A 66 -46.78 -1.51 -66.83
C ALA A 66 -45.65 -0.59 -66.31
N TYR A 67 -44.55 -1.18 -65.85
CA TYR A 67 -43.39 -0.45 -65.35
C TYR A 67 -42.13 -0.78 -66.16
N CYS A 68 -41.29 0.22 -66.40
CA CYS A 68 -39.96 0.00 -66.99
C CYS A 68 -39.03 -0.67 -65.98
N PRO A 69 -37.93 -1.32 -66.43
CA PRO A 69 -36.97 -1.98 -65.53
C PRO A 69 -36.39 -1.08 -64.43
N GLU A 70 -36.18 0.21 -64.73
CA GLU A 70 -35.68 1.20 -63.76
C GLU A 70 -36.68 1.51 -62.64
N CYS A 71 -37.96 1.20 -62.81
CA CYS A 71 -39.02 1.47 -61.84
C CYS A 71 -39.57 0.20 -61.16
N HIS A 72 -38.84 -0.92 -61.24
CA HIS A 72 -39.29 -2.21 -60.69
C HIS A 72 -39.54 -2.20 -59.17
N GLU A 73 -38.76 -1.43 -58.40
CA GLU A 73 -39.01 -1.28 -56.96
C GLU A 73 -40.33 -0.55 -56.69
N ILE A 74 -40.63 0.49 -57.48
CA ILE A 74 -41.90 1.22 -57.41
C ILE A 74 -43.06 0.32 -57.83
N GLU A 75 -42.88 -0.53 -58.85
CA GLU A 75 -43.87 -1.53 -59.27
C GLU A 75 -44.23 -2.46 -58.09
N SER A 76 -43.21 -2.96 -57.39
CA SER A 76 -43.41 -3.84 -56.23
C SER A 76 -44.15 -3.14 -55.08
N GLN A 77 -43.85 -1.87 -54.84
CA GLN A 77 -44.55 -1.05 -53.87
C GLN A 77 -46.01 -0.76 -54.29
N HIS A 78 -46.26 -0.50 -55.58
CA HIS A 78 -47.61 -0.28 -56.11
C HIS A 78 -48.47 -1.54 -55.96
N GLN A 79 -47.92 -2.71 -56.30
CA GLN A 79 -48.61 -3.98 -56.11
C GLN A 79 -48.97 -4.21 -54.64
N SER A 80 -48.07 -3.88 -53.71
CA SER A 80 -48.33 -3.99 -52.27
C SER A 80 -49.42 -3.02 -51.81
N PHE A 81 -49.42 -1.78 -52.32
CA PHE A 81 -50.47 -0.79 -52.06
C PHE A 81 -51.84 -1.25 -52.56
N LEU A 82 -51.93 -1.76 -53.78
CA LEU A 82 -53.19 -2.26 -54.35
C LEU A 82 -53.69 -3.51 -53.62
N LYS A 83 -52.81 -4.43 -53.23
CA LYS A 83 -53.18 -5.56 -52.35
C LYS A 83 -53.73 -5.06 -51.00
N MET A 84 -53.17 -3.98 -50.46
CA MET A 84 -53.70 -3.37 -49.23
C MET A 84 -55.12 -2.80 -49.48
N GLN A 85 -55.38 -2.14 -50.61
CA GLN A 85 -56.73 -1.65 -50.95
C GLN A 85 -57.75 -2.79 -51.08
N ASP A 86 -57.39 -3.89 -51.75
CA ASP A 86 -58.24 -5.09 -51.82
C ASP A 86 -58.56 -5.65 -50.42
N ASN A 87 -57.58 -5.64 -49.51
CA ASN A 87 -57.76 -6.08 -48.13
C ASN A 87 -58.64 -5.11 -47.33
N VAL A 88 -58.53 -3.81 -47.55
CA VAL A 88 -59.40 -2.80 -46.92
C VAL A 88 -60.85 -3.00 -47.34
N ALA A 89 -61.09 -3.21 -48.64
CA ALA A 89 -62.44 -3.45 -49.15
C ALA A 89 -63.11 -4.70 -48.54
N SER A 90 -62.33 -5.72 -48.19
CA SER A 90 -62.85 -6.97 -47.61
C SER A 90 -62.87 -7.03 -46.08
N LYS A 91 -61.94 -6.33 -45.40
CA LYS A 91 -61.75 -6.43 -43.94
C LYS A 91 -62.03 -5.13 -43.18
N GLY A 92 -62.32 -4.04 -43.87
CA GLY A 92 -62.48 -2.70 -43.29
C GLY A 92 -61.15 -1.96 -43.11
N SER A 93 -61.22 -0.62 -43.07
CA SER A 93 -60.05 0.23 -42.87
C SER A 93 -59.72 0.44 -41.38
N LEU A 94 -58.50 0.90 -41.08
CA LEU A 94 -58.13 1.31 -39.73
C LEU A 94 -58.99 2.47 -39.22
N ALA A 95 -59.34 3.41 -40.10
CA ALA A 95 -60.20 4.55 -39.77
C ALA A 95 -61.58 4.10 -39.27
N ASP A 96 -62.17 3.10 -39.94
CA ASP A 96 -63.52 2.63 -39.63
C ASP A 96 -63.54 1.79 -38.35
N LEU A 97 -62.56 0.88 -38.22
CA LEU A 97 -62.53 -0.08 -37.12
C LEU A 97 -61.95 0.50 -35.82
N TYR A 98 -61.03 1.47 -35.91
CA TYR A 98 -60.30 2.03 -34.76
C TYR A 98 -60.14 3.56 -34.86
N PRO A 99 -61.24 4.34 -34.83
CA PRO A 99 -61.20 5.79 -35.07
C PRO A 99 -60.32 6.56 -34.07
N GLY A 100 -60.31 6.15 -32.80
CA GLY A 100 -59.44 6.78 -31.79
C GLY A 100 -57.93 6.53 -32.03
N ILE A 101 -57.56 5.39 -32.62
CA ILE A 101 -56.18 5.13 -33.03
C ILE A 101 -55.88 5.91 -34.31
N ALA A 102 -56.79 5.90 -35.28
CA ALA A 102 -56.66 6.62 -36.54
C ALA A 102 -56.44 8.13 -36.33
N ALA A 103 -57.12 8.75 -35.36
CA ALA A 103 -56.93 10.15 -34.99
C ALA A 103 -55.50 10.49 -34.52
N SER A 104 -54.74 9.50 -34.04
CA SER A 104 -53.34 9.67 -33.64
C SER A 104 -52.32 9.51 -34.77
N TRP A 105 -52.77 9.24 -35.99
CA TRP A 105 -51.92 9.08 -37.16
C TRP A 105 -51.37 10.43 -37.61
N ILE A 106 -50.04 10.57 -37.73
CA ILE A 106 -49.42 11.75 -38.35
C ILE A 106 -49.12 11.45 -39.82
N LYS A 107 -48.22 10.50 -40.08
CA LYS A 107 -47.81 10.15 -41.45
C LYS A 107 -47.15 8.78 -41.52
N ALA A 108 -47.33 8.11 -42.64
CA ALA A 108 -46.40 7.07 -43.09
C ALA A 108 -45.24 7.74 -43.85
N SER A 109 -44.01 7.27 -43.69
CA SER A 109 -42.84 7.85 -44.35
C SER A 109 -41.95 6.74 -44.89
N GLY A 110 -41.28 6.98 -46.01
CA GLY A 110 -40.45 5.98 -46.70
C GLY A 110 -41.23 5.07 -47.65
N TYR A 111 -42.40 5.49 -48.12
CA TYR A 111 -43.22 4.76 -49.10
C TYR A 111 -43.50 5.64 -50.32
N SER A 112 -43.47 5.05 -51.52
CA SER A 112 -43.77 5.76 -52.77
C SER A 112 -45.27 6.03 -52.96
N PHE A 113 -46.12 5.37 -52.19
CA PHE A 113 -47.58 5.51 -52.24
C PHE A 113 -48.11 6.05 -50.91
N GLN A 114 -49.14 6.90 -51.00
CA GLN A 114 -49.69 7.58 -49.83
C GLN A 114 -50.63 6.66 -49.05
N TYR A 115 -50.12 6.17 -47.92
CA TYR A 115 -50.95 5.47 -46.93
C TYR A 115 -51.61 6.46 -45.97
N SER A 116 -52.87 6.18 -45.63
CA SER A 116 -53.68 6.90 -44.65
C SER A 116 -54.48 5.89 -43.82
N PRO A 117 -55.11 6.30 -42.70
CA PRO A 117 -55.95 5.41 -41.92
C PRO A 117 -57.09 4.74 -42.72
N SER A 118 -57.57 5.38 -43.78
CA SER A 118 -58.63 4.83 -44.65
C SER A 118 -58.10 3.86 -45.71
N THR A 119 -56.79 3.86 -45.99
CA THR A 119 -56.18 3.04 -47.06
C THR A 119 -55.39 1.83 -46.52
N VAL A 120 -55.49 1.55 -45.22
CA VAL A 120 -54.84 0.39 -44.58
C VAL A 120 -55.79 -0.37 -43.67
N THR A 121 -55.53 -1.67 -43.49
CA THR A 121 -56.22 -2.49 -42.50
C THR A 121 -55.57 -2.36 -41.12
N SER A 122 -56.29 -2.79 -40.08
CA SER A 122 -55.77 -2.85 -38.70
C SER A 122 -54.58 -3.80 -38.50
N GLN A 123 -54.37 -4.75 -39.43
CA GLN A 123 -53.24 -5.70 -39.43
C GLN A 123 -52.08 -5.26 -40.32
N ALA A 124 -52.10 -4.03 -40.84
CA ALA A 124 -51.05 -3.56 -41.73
C ALA A 124 -49.68 -3.51 -41.01
N THR A 125 -48.64 -3.94 -41.73
CA THR A 125 -47.28 -4.04 -41.21
C THR A 125 -46.42 -2.82 -41.54
N ILE A 126 -47.04 -1.72 -41.98
CA ILE A 126 -46.37 -0.48 -42.36
C ILE A 126 -46.06 0.39 -41.13
N ASN A 127 -44.93 1.10 -41.16
CA ASN A 127 -44.51 1.99 -40.09
C ASN A 127 -45.14 3.38 -40.24
N VAL A 128 -45.65 3.89 -39.12
CA VAL A 128 -46.37 5.15 -39.03
C VAL A 128 -45.81 5.95 -37.86
N LEU A 129 -45.69 7.26 -38.06
CA LEU A 129 -45.46 8.21 -36.98
C LEU A 129 -46.78 8.51 -36.28
N TRP A 130 -46.85 8.23 -34.97
CA TRP A 130 -48.01 8.41 -34.12
C TRP A 130 -47.82 9.57 -33.14
N GLN A 131 -48.92 10.25 -32.81
CA GLN A 131 -49.01 11.31 -31.81
C GLN A 131 -49.73 10.82 -30.56
N CYS A 132 -49.23 11.15 -29.37
CA CYS A 132 -50.00 10.90 -28.14
C CYS A 132 -51.20 11.86 -28.09
N PRO A 133 -52.42 11.36 -27.78
CA PRO A 133 -53.58 12.24 -27.62
C PRO A 133 -53.46 13.16 -26.41
N ASP A 134 -52.80 12.71 -25.33
CA ASP A 134 -52.73 13.44 -24.06
C ASP A 134 -51.53 14.40 -23.98
N VAL A 135 -50.45 14.10 -24.71
CA VAL A 135 -49.16 14.84 -24.60
C VAL A 135 -48.64 15.19 -25.99
N LYS A 136 -48.72 16.49 -26.35
CA LYS A 136 -48.40 16.98 -27.71
C LYS A 136 -46.97 16.69 -28.18
N TYR A 137 -45.99 16.65 -27.29
CA TYR A 137 -44.61 16.37 -27.68
C TYR A 137 -44.27 14.87 -27.77
N HIS A 138 -45.19 13.97 -27.38
CA HIS A 138 -44.96 12.53 -27.48
C HIS A 138 -45.28 12.00 -28.87
N GLN A 139 -44.25 11.89 -29.70
CA GLN A 139 -44.32 11.26 -31.02
C GLN A 139 -43.45 10.00 -31.10
N TRP A 140 -43.97 8.95 -31.75
CA TRP A 140 -43.22 7.71 -31.93
C TRP A 140 -43.57 6.98 -33.22
N THR A 141 -42.57 6.33 -33.82
CA THR A 141 -42.77 5.44 -34.96
C THR A 141 -43.09 4.03 -34.50
N MET A 142 -44.11 3.40 -35.09
CA MET A 142 -44.48 2.00 -34.86
C MET A 142 -45.37 1.48 -36.01
N ARG A 143 -45.39 0.16 -36.20
CA ARG A 143 -46.32 -0.52 -37.12
C ARG A 143 -47.79 -0.33 -36.73
N VAL A 144 -48.68 -0.35 -37.71
CA VAL A 144 -50.15 -0.25 -37.50
C VAL A 144 -50.67 -1.40 -36.64
N ASP A 145 -50.34 -2.65 -36.96
CA ASP A 145 -50.75 -3.81 -36.18
C ASP A 145 -50.29 -3.74 -34.71
N ASN A 146 -49.04 -3.34 -34.48
CA ASN A 146 -48.52 -3.11 -33.13
C ASN A 146 -49.23 -1.95 -32.42
N ARG A 147 -49.62 -0.90 -33.14
CA ARG A 147 -50.38 0.22 -32.57
C ARG A 147 -51.77 -0.19 -32.10
N VAL A 148 -52.41 -1.12 -32.80
CA VAL A 148 -53.70 -1.70 -32.41
C VAL A 148 -53.53 -2.57 -31.17
N ASN A 149 -52.53 -3.46 -31.16
CA ASN A 149 -52.25 -4.35 -30.02
C ASN A 149 -51.77 -3.62 -28.76
N PHE A 150 -51.03 -2.52 -28.93
CA PHE A 150 -50.46 -1.73 -27.84
C PHE A 150 -50.93 -0.26 -27.92
N PRO A 151 -52.19 0.03 -27.50
CA PRO A 151 -52.83 1.28 -27.86
C PRO A 151 -52.39 2.51 -27.05
N ARG A 152 -51.60 2.33 -26.00
CA ARG A 152 -51.20 3.43 -25.10
C ARG A 152 -49.84 3.99 -25.49
N CYS A 153 -49.65 5.29 -25.26
CA CYS A 153 -48.38 5.97 -25.53
C CYS A 153 -47.22 5.34 -24.74
N PRO A 154 -46.10 4.98 -25.39
CA PRO A 154 -44.96 4.34 -24.74
C PRO A 154 -44.22 5.28 -23.77
N TYR A 155 -44.27 6.59 -23.99
CA TYR A 155 -43.68 7.58 -23.09
C TYR A 155 -44.52 7.76 -21.83
N CYS A 156 -45.85 7.95 -21.96
CA CYS A 156 -46.75 8.05 -20.80
C CYS A 156 -46.71 6.79 -19.91
N ARG A 157 -46.51 5.61 -20.51
CA ARG A 157 -46.30 4.35 -19.78
C ARG A 157 -44.88 4.17 -19.22
N LYS A 158 -43.97 5.12 -19.42
CA LYS A 158 -42.55 5.05 -19.00
C LYS A 158 -41.79 3.85 -19.61
N GLN A 159 -42.26 3.33 -20.75
CA GLN A 159 -41.54 2.33 -21.54
C GLN A 159 -40.46 2.97 -22.42
N ARG A 160 -40.65 4.24 -22.78
CA ARG A 160 -39.66 5.11 -23.42
C ARG A 160 -39.53 6.39 -22.61
N ILE A 161 -38.40 7.08 -22.77
CA ILE A 161 -38.14 8.36 -22.11
C ILE A 161 -38.05 9.41 -23.20
N HIS A 162 -38.87 10.45 -23.08
CA HIS A 162 -38.79 11.59 -23.98
C HIS A 162 -37.63 12.51 -23.54
N ILE A 163 -36.93 13.15 -24.48
CA ILE A 163 -35.77 14.00 -24.17
C ILE A 163 -36.13 15.12 -23.18
N LEU A 164 -37.32 15.70 -23.27
CA LEU A 164 -37.79 16.74 -22.35
C LEU A 164 -38.00 16.23 -20.92
N GLU A 165 -38.24 14.93 -20.76
CA GLU A 165 -38.46 14.26 -19.46
C GLU A 165 -37.20 13.53 -18.98
N SER A 166 -36.12 13.62 -19.75
CA SER A 166 -34.86 12.95 -19.44
C SER A 166 -34.17 13.59 -18.24
N TYR A 167 -33.33 12.78 -17.59
CA TYR A 167 -32.46 13.21 -16.52
C TYR A 167 -31.55 14.36 -16.96
N TYR A 168 -31.03 14.31 -18.19
CA TYR A 168 -30.24 15.38 -18.79
C TYR A 168 -30.97 16.73 -18.78
N THR A 169 -32.20 16.77 -19.32
CA THR A 169 -32.98 18.03 -19.39
C THR A 169 -33.34 18.54 -18.00
N ILE A 170 -33.62 17.65 -17.06
CA ILE A 170 -33.95 18.03 -15.69
C ILE A 170 -32.72 18.59 -14.96
N LEU A 171 -31.53 18.02 -15.15
CA LEU A 171 -30.29 18.62 -14.64
C LEU A 171 -30.03 20.00 -15.24
N LYS A 172 -30.23 20.16 -16.56
CA LYS A 172 -30.09 21.45 -17.24
C LYS A 172 -31.03 22.50 -16.65
N ASN A 173 -32.31 22.16 -16.49
CA ASN A 173 -33.32 23.08 -15.94
C ASN A 173 -33.07 23.45 -14.47
N LYS A 174 -32.42 22.57 -13.69
CA LYS A 174 -32.03 22.82 -12.30
C LYS A 174 -30.67 23.53 -12.14
N GLY A 175 -29.98 23.85 -13.23
CA GLY A 175 -28.62 24.42 -13.17
C GLY A 175 -27.57 23.43 -12.63
N LEU A 176 -27.84 22.13 -12.69
CA LEU A 176 -26.97 21.08 -12.13
C LEU A 176 -26.17 20.32 -13.21
N LEU A 177 -26.30 20.70 -14.48
CA LEU A 177 -25.65 20.00 -15.59
C LEU A 177 -24.12 19.99 -15.49
N GLN A 178 -23.52 21.04 -14.90
CA GLN A 178 -22.08 21.15 -14.66
C GLN A 178 -21.50 20.04 -13.77
N TYR A 179 -22.35 19.33 -13.03
CA TYR A 179 -21.94 18.22 -12.18
C TYR A 179 -22.06 16.86 -12.87
N LEU A 180 -22.62 16.77 -14.08
CA LEU A 180 -22.65 15.54 -14.85
C LEU A 180 -21.32 15.39 -15.61
N HIS A 181 -20.71 14.20 -15.54
CA HIS A 181 -19.49 13.93 -16.28
C HIS A 181 -19.78 13.89 -17.79
N GLU A 182 -18.88 14.47 -18.59
CA GLU A 182 -19.04 14.63 -20.05
C GLU A 182 -19.35 13.33 -20.78
N ASP A 183 -18.60 12.26 -20.52
CA ASP A 183 -18.82 10.91 -21.09
C ASP A 183 -20.22 10.32 -20.87
N ASP A 184 -20.97 10.79 -19.86
CA ASP A 184 -22.27 10.24 -19.51
C ASP A 184 -23.43 11.17 -19.92
N ILE A 185 -23.15 12.27 -20.65
CA ILE A 185 -24.16 13.20 -21.18
C ILE A 185 -25.16 12.48 -22.11
N GLU A 186 -24.69 11.74 -23.11
CA GLU A 186 -25.59 11.03 -24.05
C GLU A 186 -26.38 9.93 -23.35
N LYS A 187 -25.78 9.28 -22.35
CA LYS A 187 -26.50 8.28 -21.54
C LYS A 187 -27.61 8.93 -20.72
N ALA A 188 -27.37 10.10 -20.13
CA ALA A 188 -28.34 10.80 -19.29
C ALA A 188 -29.63 11.21 -20.04
N LYS A 189 -29.57 11.39 -21.37
CA LYS A 189 -30.76 11.64 -22.21
C LYS A 189 -31.74 10.47 -22.24
N ASN A 190 -31.27 9.26 -21.91
CA ASN A 190 -32.05 8.03 -21.89
C ASN A 190 -32.40 7.56 -20.46
N TYR A 191 -32.19 8.40 -19.44
CA TYR A 191 -32.51 8.08 -18.04
C TYR A 191 -33.66 8.95 -17.54
N SER A 192 -34.46 8.41 -16.62
CA SER A 192 -35.45 9.19 -15.88
C SER A 192 -34.90 9.57 -14.51
N THR A 193 -35.43 10.62 -13.90
CA THR A 193 -35.03 11.07 -12.55
C THR A 193 -35.32 10.04 -11.47
N GLY A 194 -36.38 9.25 -11.65
CA GLY A 194 -36.75 8.15 -10.76
C GLY A 194 -36.00 6.85 -11.02
N SER A 195 -35.08 6.80 -12.00
CA SER A 195 -34.38 5.57 -12.35
C SER A 195 -33.53 5.06 -11.19
N THR A 196 -33.80 3.82 -10.78
CA THR A 196 -32.97 3.05 -9.85
C THR A 196 -31.97 2.15 -10.57
N LYS A 197 -32.04 2.07 -11.90
CA LYS A 197 -31.19 1.23 -12.74
C LYS A 197 -30.11 2.08 -13.39
N GLY A 198 -28.87 1.59 -13.35
CA GLY A 198 -27.71 2.21 -13.99
C GLY A 198 -27.15 3.42 -13.24
N LYS A 199 -25.82 3.47 -13.08
CA LYS A 199 -25.13 4.58 -12.45
C LYS A 199 -24.54 5.49 -13.53
N LEU A 200 -24.60 6.79 -13.28
CA LEU A 200 -23.93 7.81 -14.09
C LEU A 200 -22.85 8.47 -13.25
N ARG A 201 -21.74 8.86 -13.90
CA ARG A 201 -20.64 9.60 -13.29
C ARG A 201 -21.04 11.07 -13.10
N HIS A 202 -20.81 11.55 -11.89
CA HIS A 202 -21.03 12.93 -11.50
C HIS A 202 -19.85 13.47 -10.70
N TYR A 203 -19.70 14.78 -10.66
CA TYR A 203 -18.87 15.47 -9.68
C TYR A 203 -19.69 15.75 -8.42
N CYS A 204 -19.16 15.39 -7.26
CA CYS A 204 -19.80 15.64 -5.97
C CYS A 204 -20.06 17.14 -5.75
N LYS A 205 -21.27 17.53 -5.31
CA LYS A 205 -21.57 18.96 -5.08
C LYS A 205 -20.76 19.57 -3.94
N THR A 206 -20.31 18.75 -2.98
CA THR A 206 -19.50 19.20 -1.84
C THR A 206 -17.99 19.18 -2.10
N CYS A 207 -17.45 18.07 -2.63
CA CYS A 207 -16.00 17.89 -2.74
C CYS A 207 -15.48 17.92 -4.18
N HIS A 208 -16.36 18.07 -5.16
CA HIS A 208 -16.06 18.11 -6.60
C HIS A 208 -15.31 16.89 -7.15
N LYS A 209 -15.15 15.82 -6.37
CA LYS A 209 -14.54 14.57 -6.83
C LYS A 209 -15.55 13.77 -7.67
N PRO A 210 -15.09 13.11 -8.75
CA PRO A 210 -15.95 12.26 -9.56
C PRO A 210 -16.40 11.03 -8.77
N TYR A 211 -17.66 10.64 -8.92
CA TYR A 211 -18.24 9.43 -8.35
C TYR A 211 -19.44 8.95 -9.16
N SER A 212 -19.70 7.65 -9.14
CA SER A 212 -20.83 7.07 -9.86
C SER A 212 -22.02 6.88 -8.92
N THR A 213 -23.18 7.42 -9.29
CA THR A 213 -24.42 7.31 -8.52
C THR A 213 -25.63 7.23 -9.45
N ILE A 214 -26.77 6.79 -8.92
CA ILE A 214 -28.04 6.80 -9.65
C ILE A 214 -28.63 8.22 -9.68
N PRO A 215 -29.37 8.60 -10.74
CA PRO A 215 -30.01 9.92 -10.86
C PRO A 215 -30.77 10.38 -9.60
N LYS A 216 -31.58 9.49 -9.03
CA LYS A 216 -32.37 9.77 -7.82
C LYS A 216 -31.50 10.23 -6.64
N ASN A 217 -30.37 9.55 -6.40
CA ASN A 217 -29.49 9.87 -5.28
C ASN A 217 -28.72 11.17 -5.52
N PHE A 218 -28.30 11.45 -6.75
CA PHE A 218 -27.62 12.71 -7.07
C PHE A 218 -28.53 13.92 -6.84
N LEU A 219 -29.80 13.83 -7.24
CA LEU A 219 -30.76 14.91 -7.05
C LEU A 219 -31.06 15.17 -5.57
N ASN A 220 -31.14 14.11 -4.76
CA ASN A 220 -31.59 14.20 -3.36
C ASN A 220 -30.48 14.43 -2.33
N LEU A 221 -29.20 14.21 -2.69
CA LEU A 221 -28.08 14.30 -1.77
C LEU A 221 -27.09 15.38 -2.23
N ASP A 222 -26.49 16.10 -1.27
CA ASP A 222 -25.48 17.10 -1.57
C ASP A 222 -24.05 16.54 -1.58
N GLY A 223 -23.80 15.48 -0.79
CA GLY A 223 -22.49 14.83 -0.69
C GLY A 223 -22.39 13.47 -1.40
N CYS A 224 -21.16 13.05 -1.70
CA CYS A 224 -20.86 11.66 -2.06
C CYS A 224 -20.71 10.79 -0.80
N SER A 225 -20.67 9.47 -0.97
CA SER A 225 -20.52 8.54 0.16
C SER A 225 -19.29 8.80 1.03
N ASN A 226 -18.21 9.33 0.46
CA ASN A 226 -17.00 9.70 1.21
C ASN A 226 -17.21 10.98 2.05
N CYS A 227 -17.92 11.97 1.54
CA CYS A 227 -18.30 13.16 2.31
C CYS A 227 -19.17 12.76 3.50
N TYR A 228 -20.20 11.94 3.29
CA TYR A 228 -21.05 11.44 4.38
C TYR A 228 -20.26 10.60 5.41
N LYS A 229 -19.34 9.73 4.96
CA LYS A 229 -18.44 8.98 5.86
C LYS A 229 -17.53 9.91 6.68
N SER A 230 -17.04 11.00 6.08
CA SER A 230 -16.21 12.00 6.76
C SER A 230 -16.98 12.67 7.89
N THR A 231 -18.17 13.21 7.60
CA THR A 231 -19.03 13.88 8.59
C THR A 231 -19.41 12.92 9.72
N ALA A 232 -19.86 11.70 9.38
CA ALA A 232 -20.18 10.69 10.39
C ALA A 232 -18.96 10.29 11.27
N SER A 233 -17.77 10.22 10.67
CA SER A 233 -16.53 9.95 11.40
C SER A 233 -16.17 11.09 12.36
N GLU A 234 -16.43 12.35 11.99
CA GLU A 234 -16.19 13.50 12.84
C GLU A 234 -17.16 13.53 14.02
N THR A 235 -18.46 13.36 13.76
CA THR A 235 -19.50 13.29 14.80
C THR A 235 -19.22 12.16 15.80
N ARG A 236 -18.84 10.97 15.31
CA ARG A 236 -18.46 9.85 16.16
C ARG A 236 -17.25 10.17 17.03
N ARG A 237 -16.26 10.88 16.48
CA ARG A 237 -15.03 11.23 17.20
C ARG A 237 -15.29 12.26 18.31
N LYS A 238 -16.13 13.28 18.07
CA LYS A 238 -16.59 14.24 19.10
C LYS A 238 -17.28 13.51 20.27
N ARG A 239 -18.23 12.63 19.96
CA ARG A 239 -18.90 11.80 20.98
C ARG A 239 -17.92 10.91 21.76
N LEU A 240 -16.90 10.35 21.12
CA LEU A 240 -15.89 9.55 21.82
C LEU A 240 -14.99 10.40 22.72
N VAL A 241 -14.64 11.62 22.32
CA VAL A 241 -13.89 12.56 23.18
C VAL A 241 -14.70 12.88 24.43
N GLU A 242 -15.99 13.20 24.28
CA GLU A 242 -16.90 13.46 25.41
C GLU A 242 -17.00 12.27 26.38
N ASN A 243 -17.01 11.03 25.88
CA ASN A 243 -17.22 9.83 26.71
C ASN A 243 -15.94 9.19 27.26
N LYS A 244 -14.78 9.40 26.62
CA LYS A 244 -13.54 8.65 26.89
C LYS A 244 -12.33 9.56 27.09
N GLY A 245 -12.51 10.87 27.06
CA GLY A 245 -11.42 11.84 27.07
C GLY A 245 -10.63 11.85 25.76
N SER A 246 -9.72 12.80 25.68
CA SER A 246 -8.85 13.12 24.56
C SER A 246 -7.37 12.95 24.93
N ILE A 247 -6.49 13.11 23.95
CA ILE A 247 -5.03 13.08 24.19
C ILE A 247 -4.61 14.12 25.23
N THR A 248 -5.25 15.30 25.28
CA THR A 248 -4.88 16.37 26.24
C THR A 248 -5.19 16.00 27.69
N ASP A 249 -6.05 15.01 27.93
CA ASP A 249 -6.41 14.57 29.28
C ASP A 249 -5.35 13.63 29.90
N ASN A 250 -4.30 13.28 29.15
CA ASN A 250 -3.16 12.52 29.63
C ASN A 250 -1.84 13.25 29.28
N ASP A 251 -1.24 13.91 30.27
CA ASP A 251 -0.03 14.74 30.11
C ASP A 251 1.15 13.98 29.47
N GLN A 252 1.38 12.72 29.85
CA GLN A 252 2.46 11.91 29.28
C GLN A 252 2.25 11.62 27.79
N LEU A 253 1.00 11.40 27.37
CA LEU A 253 0.65 11.18 25.97
C LEU A 253 0.65 12.49 25.19
N TYR A 254 0.12 13.57 25.77
CA TYR A 254 0.11 14.89 25.16
C TYR A 254 1.52 15.36 24.79
N LYS A 255 2.48 15.23 25.71
CA LYS A 255 3.90 15.55 25.48
C LYS A 255 4.54 14.76 24.34
N GLN A 256 4.05 13.54 24.09
CA GLN A 256 4.56 12.67 23.04
C GLN A 256 3.80 12.83 21.71
N TYR A 257 2.67 13.54 21.67
CA TYR A 257 1.82 13.63 20.48
C TYR A 257 2.38 14.62 19.46
N CYS A 258 2.70 14.17 18.26
CA CYS A 258 3.27 15.04 17.23
C CYS A 258 2.19 15.89 16.55
N TYR A 259 2.14 17.20 16.78
CA TYR A 259 1.15 18.08 16.17
C TYR A 259 1.77 19.38 15.64
N ASP A 260 2.06 20.33 16.51
CA ASP A 260 2.49 21.69 16.17
C ASP A 260 3.85 22.06 16.77
N GLN A 261 4.51 21.14 17.48
CA GLN A 261 5.81 21.38 18.07
C GLN A 261 6.87 21.69 17.00
N THR A 262 7.67 22.74 17.21
CA THR A 262 8.59 23.31 16.22
C THR A 262 9.71 22.36 15.80
N PHE A 263 10.15 21.47 16.68
CA PHE A 263 11.20 20.48 16.41
C PHE A 263 10.72 19.27 15.58
N ILE A 264 9.42 19.19 15.26
CA ILE A 264 8.82 18.07 14.53
C ILE A 264 8.76 18.39 13.04
N GLU A 265 9.33 17.49 12.23
CA GLU A 265 9.26 17.52 10.77
C GLU A 265 7.80 17.46 10.27
N GLU A 266 7.47 18.22 9.23
CA GLU A 266 6.08 18.41 8.75
C GLU A 266 5.35 17.09 8.44
N GLU A 267 6.04 16.16 7.79
CA GLU A 267 5.56 14.81 7.47
C GLU A 267 5.26 13.90 8.69
N LYS A 268 5.80 14.26 9.86
CA LYS A 268 5.65 13.53 11.13
C LYS A 268 4.63 14.21 12.06
N ARG A 269 3.90 15.22 11.57
CA ARG A 269 2.80 15.89 12.29
C ARG A 269 1.47 15.21 12.04
N ASN A 270 0.64 15.14 13.07
CA ASN A 270 -0.73 14.67 12.94
C ASN A 270 -1.63 15.80 12.43
N LEU A 271 -2.63 15.44 11.64
CA LEU A 271 -3.60 16.42 11.09
C LEU A 271 -4.66 16.85 12.10
N LEU A 272 -4.94 16.01 13.10
CA LEU A 272 -5.98 16.25 14.09
C LEU A 272 -5.36 16.91 15.32
N HIS A 273 -5.99 17.96 15.81
CA HIS A 273 -5.60 18.58 17.07
C HIS A 273 -5.79 17.56 18.21
N PRO A 274 -4.85 17.45 19.19
CA PRO A 274 -4.88 16.43 20.23
C PRO A 274 -6.19 16.42 21.06
N LYS A 275 -6.77 17.59 21.35
CA LYS A 275 -8.09 17.73 22.00
C LYS A 275 -9.24 17.02 21.28
N ASP A 276 -9.14 16.87 19.95
CA ASP A 276 -10.18 16.25 19.13
C ASP A 276 -9.91 14.75 18.89
N VAL A 277 -8.85 14.19 19.49
CA VAL A 277 -8.47 12.79 19.31
C VAL A 277 -8.77 12.02 20.59
N PRO A 278 -9.75 11.10 20.58
CA PRO A 278 -10.14 10.38 21.79
C PRO A 278 -9.05 9.38 22.23
N LEU A 279 -8.91 9.14 23.54
CA LEU A 279 -7.97 8.14 24.05
C LEU A 279 -8.25 6.73 23.53
N SER A 280 -9.51 6.42 23.20
CA SER A 280 -9.92 5.16 22.60
C SER A 280 -9.70 5.08 21.08
N PHE A 281 -9.05 6.06 20.46
CA PHE A 281 -8.86 6.09 19.01
C PHE A 281 -7.93 4.97 18.57
N THR A 282 -8.38 4.18 17.58
CA THR A 282 -7.68 2.97 17.13
C THR A 282 -6.81 3.20 15.90
N LYS A 283 -6.93 4.35 15.23
CA LYS A 283 -6.07 4.69 14.09
C LYS A 283 -4.71 5.18 14.58
N ALA A 284 -3.65 4.76 13.89
CA ALA A 284 -2.29 5.12 14.23
C ALA A 284 -1.99 6.59 13.92
N VAL A 285 -1.41 7.29 14.90
CA VAL A 285 -0.94 8.67 14.86
C VAL A 285 0.57 8.68 15.12
N TRP A 286 1.23 9.78 14.79
CA TRP A 286 2.64 10.00 15.07
C TRP A 286 2.87 10.37 16.54
N TRP A 287 3.92 9.79 17.11
CA TRP A 287 4.42 10.05 18.45
C TRP A 287 5.92 10.27 18.44
N ILE A 288 6.42 11.12 19.33
CA ILE A 288 7.84 11.25 19.67
C ILE A 288 8.04 10.80 21.12
N CYS A 289 8.98 9.90 21.38
CA CYS A 289 9.28 9.49 22.76
C CYS A 289 10.30 10.42 23.42
N PRO A 290 10.51 10.35 24.76
CA PRO A 290 11.50 11.17 25.45
C PRO A 290 12.94 11.02 24.93
N LYS A 291 13.26 9.89 24.30
CA LYS A 291 14.56 9.63 23.65
C LYS A 291 14.63 10.18 22.21
N GLY A 292 13.62 10.91 21.74
CA GLY A 292 13.59 11.55 20.41
C GLY A 292 13.11 10.65 19.25
N HIS A 293 12.71 9.41 19.52
CA HIS A 293 12.30 8.49 18.45
C HIS A 293 10.86 8.75 17.98
N TYR A 294 10.70 8.96 16.67
CA TYR A 294 9.40 8.96 16.02
C TYR A 294 8.84 7.55 15.85
N THR A 295 7.58 7.35 16.23
CA THR A 295 6.87 6.06 16.09
C THR A 295 5.41 6.27 15.74
N ARG A 296 4.80 5.25 15.12
CA ARG A 296 3.36 5.24 14.83
C ARG A 296 2.65 4.22 15.69
N ALA A 297 1.63 4.66 16.41
CA ALA A 297 0.78 3.80 17.23
C ALA A 297 -0.60 4.44 17.40
N SER A 298 -1.62 3.64 17.71
CA SER A 298 -2.94 4.19 18.06
C SER A 298 -2.93 4.80 19.47
N PRO A 299 -3.67 5.90 19.72
CA PRO A 299 -3.93 6.42 21.06
C PRO A 299 -4.39 5.34 22.04
N ALA A 300 -5.29 4.45 21.60
CA ALA A 300 -5.79 3.36 22.43
C ALA A 300 -4.69 2.42 22.93
N ASN A 301 -3.69 2.11 22.10
CA ASN A 301 -2.57 1.27 22.50
C ASN A 301 -1.63 2.02 23.44
N ARG A 302 -1.27 3.27 23.11
CA ARG A 302 -0.40 4.08 23.97
C ARG A 302 -1.00 4.28 25.37
N ASN A 303 -2.31 4.50 25.45
CA ASN A 303 -3.04 4.64 26.71
C ASN A 303 -3.04 3.36 27.56
N ARG A 304 -2.85 2.17 26.96
CA ARG A 304 -2.66 0.90 27.67
C ARG A 304 -1.21 0.66 28.12
N GLY A 305 -0.33 1.66 27.99
CA GLY A 305 1.08 1.56 28.36
C GLY A 305 1.99 1.02 27.26
N HIS A 306 1.53 0.90 26.00
CA HIS A 306 2.45 0.58 24.92
C HIS A 306 3.47 1.70 24.73
N ILE A 307 4.75 1.35 24.85
CA ILE A 307 5.90 2.24 24.74
C ILE A 307 6.37 2.41 23.29
N CYS A 308 7.36 3.28 23.09
CA CYS A 308 8.07 3.45 21.83
C CYS A 308 8.64 2.09 21.35
N SER A 309 8.26 1.65 20.15
CA SER A 309 8.75 0.38 19.56
C SER A 309 10.26 0.39 19.33
N LYS A 310 10.85 1.56 19.06
CA LYS A 310 12.30 1.75 18.93
C LYS A 310 13.04 1.69 20.28
N CYS A 311 12.33 1.74 21.40
CA CYS A 311 12.88 1.57 22.75
C CYS A 311 12.52 0.20 23.36
N SER A 312 12.20 -0.80 22.54
CA SER A 312 11.91 -2.14 23.03
C SER A 312 13.18 -3.00 23.09
N ASN A 313 13.31 -3.85 24.11
CA ASN A 313 14.43 -4.78 24.30
C ASN A 313 14.49 -5.93 23.26
N ASN A 314 13.72 -5.83 22.16
CA ASN A 314 13.57 -6.87 21.14
C ASN A 314 14.46 -6.64 19.90
N THR A 315 15.28 -5.58 19.91
CA THR A 315 16.20 -5.29 18.81
C THR A 315 17.49 -6.09 18.96
N SER A 316 17.85 -6.88 17.93
CA SER A 316 19.11 -7.63 17.94
C SER A 316 20.30 -6.67 17.86
N LEU A 317 21.38 -6.97 18.61
CA LEU A 317 22.63 -6.22 18.51
C LEU A 317 23.20 -6.27 17.08
N LEU A 318 23.00 -7.38 16.38
CA LEU A 318 23.42 -7.53 14.97
C LEU A 318 22.68 -6.52 14.07
N GLU A 319 21.36 -6.33 14.25
CA GLU A 319 20.59 -5.35 13.47
C GLU A 319 21.19 -3.94 13.61
N ILE A 320 21.54 -3.56 14.84
CA ILE A 320 22.08 -2.23 15.13
C ILE A 320 23.47 -2.06 14.52
N ILE A 321 24.36 -3.07 14.65
CA ILE A 321 25.71 -3.01 14.06
C ILE A 321 25.61 -2.86 12.54
N LEU A 322 24.81 -3.72 11.89
CA LEU A 322 24.59 -3.65 10.45
C LEU A 322 24.05 -2.29 10.04
N TYR A 323 23.06 -1.76 10.75
CA TYR A 323 22.51 -0.43 10.50
C TYR A 323 23.58 0.66 10.60
N THR A 324 24.36 0.69 11.70
CA THR A 324 25.33 1.77 11.93
C THR A 324 26.48 1.77 10.92
N GLU A 325 26.96 0.59 10.51
CA GLU A 325 28.03 0.48 9.52
C GLU A 325 27.54 0.82 8.11
N LEU A 326 26.34 0.34 7.72
CA LEU A 326 25.75 0.66 6.41
C LEU A 326 25.36 2.13 6.30
N ALA A 327 24.77 2.71 7.35
CA ALA A 327 24.38 4.13 7.37
C ALA A 327 25.56 5.09 7.35
N ALA A 328 26.78 4.62 7.65
CA ALA A 328 28.00 5.41 7.58
C ALA A 328 28.65 5.39 6.18
N LEU A 329 28.18 4.54 5.27
CA LEU A 329 28.71 4.49 3.90
C LEU A 329 28.24 5.71 3.09
N PRO A 330 29.15 6.49 2.47
CA PRO A 330 28.77 7.67 1.68
C PRO A 330 27.84 7.37 0.50
N ASP A 331 27.96 6.16 -0.07
CA ASP A 331 27.17 5.70 -1.21
C ASP A 331 25.74 5.27 -0.82
N ILE A 332 25.46 5.11 0.48
CA ILE A 332 24.11 4.80 0.99
C ILE A 332 23.53 6.06 1.61
N LYS A 333 22.76 6.77 0.79
CA LYS A 333 21.93 7.87 1.26
C LYS A 333 20.59 7.30 1.73
N ASN A 334 20.09 7.84 2.84
CA ASN A 334 18.80 7.48 3.43
C ASN A 334 18.66 6.00 3.88
N THR A 335 19.43 5.64 4.92
CA THR A 335 19.28 4.37 5.64
C THR A 335 18.34 4.53 6.82
N GLU A 336 17.26 3.75 6.85
CA GLU A 336 16.29 3.76 7.93
C GLU A 336 16.40 2.52 8.81
N PHE A 337 16.34 2.73 10.12
CA PHE A 337 16.26 1.67 11.11
C PHE A 337 14.83 1.48 11.60
N ARG A 338 14.36 0.22 11.63
CA ARG A 338 12.99 -0.16 12.03
C ARG A 338 11.94 0.53 11.16
N PHE A 339 12.08 0.36 9.85
CA PHE A 339 11.27 1.02 8.82
C PHE A 339 9.85 0.46 8.78
N ILE A 340 8.84 1.32 8.97
CA ILE A 340 7.43 0.93 8.89
C ILE A 340 6.95 1.06 7.44
N TYR A 341 6.69 -0.06 6.77
CA TYR A 341 6.37 -0.08 5.34
C TYR A 341 4.87 -0.07 5.02
N ASN A 342 3.99 -0.11 6.03
CA ASN A 342 2.55 -0.05 5.82
C ASN A 342 1.74 0.60 6.95
N ILE A 343 0.47 0.91 6.65
CA ILE A 343 -0.46 1.54 7.61
C ILE A 343 -0.84 0.66 8.80
N ARG A 344 -0.58 -0.66 8.72
CA ARG A 344 -0.82 -1.59 9.82
C ARG A 344 0.31 -1.57 10.86
N GLY A 345 1.44 -0.91 10.54
CA GLY A 345 2.60 -0.83 11.43
C GLY A 345 3.57 -1.99 11.26
N ASN A 346 3.53 -2.73 10.15
CA ASN A 346 4.54 -3.76 9.89
C ASN A 346 5.90 -3.10 9.62
N GLU A 347 6.94 -3.71 10.17
CA GLU A 347 8.29 -3.13 10.25
C GLU A 347 9.31 -3.99 9.50
N ILE A 348 10.37 -3.38 8.98
CA ILE A 348 11.60 -4.02 8.48
C ILE A 348 12.79 -3.49 9.29
N ASP A 349 13.73 -4.37 9.64
CA ASP A 349 14.83 -4.01 10.55
C ASP A 349 15.71 -2.89 9.97
N ILE A 350 16.12 -3.00 8.70
CA ILE A 350 16.91 -1.98 8.00
C ILE A 350 16.37 -1.78 6.57
N ALA A 351 16.13 -0.54 6.18
CA ALA A 351 15.77 -0.19 4.80
C ALA A 351 16.79 0.78 4.19
N LEU A 352 17.29 0.43 3.00
CA LEU A 352 18.13 1.29 2.18
C LEU A 352 17.20 1.98 1.16
N GLN A 353 16.69 3.16 1.50
CA GLN A 353 15.55 3.76 0.80
C GLN A 353 15.85 4.11 -0.65
N ASP A 354 17.04 4.62 -0.91
CA ASP A 354 17.45 5.10 -2.22
C ASP A 354 17.80 3.93 -3.15
N LEU A 355 18.33 2.84 -2.59
CA LEU A 355 18.66 1.62 -3.34
C LEU A 355 17.48 0.67 -3.47
N LYS A 356 16.37 0.92 -2.76
CA LYS A 356 15.19 0.05 -2.68
C LYS A 356 15.53 -1.37 -2.23
N TYR A 357 16.32 -1.50 -1.15
CA TYR A 357 16.56 -2.77 -0.47
C TYR A 357 15.99 -2.76 0.95
N ALA A 358 15.42 -3.90 1.35
CA ALA A 358 14.94 -4.18 2.70
C ALA A 358 15.75 -5.35 3.26
N ILE A 359 16.26 -5.21 4.49
CA ILE A 359 17.10 -6.20 5.17
C ILE A 359 16.39 -6.61 6.47
N GLU A 360 16.17 -7.90 6.62
CA GLU A 360 15.62 -8.52 7.83
C GLU A 360 16.67 -9.42 8.48
N VAL A 361 16.80 -9.33 9.81
CA VAL A 361 17.72 -10.16 10.61
C VAL A 361 16.91 -11.23 11.35
N ASP A 362 16.96 -12.46 10.83
CA ASP A 362 16.13 -13.55 11.32
C ASP A 362 16.84 -14.39 12.40
N GLY A 363 16.57 -14.10 13.67
CA GLY A 363 17.04 -14.90 14.80
C GLY A 363 16.28 -16.24 14.96
N TYR A 364 17.00 -17.34 15.20
CA TYR A 364 16.41 -18.70 15.29
C TYR A 364 15.22 -18.80 16.27
N ALA A 365 15.33 -18.20 17.45
CA ALA A 365 14.32 -18.31 18.50
C ALA A 365 12.95 -17.78 18.07
N TYR A 366 12.93 -16.72 17.24
CA TYR A 366 11.71 -16.08 16.77
C TYR A 366 11.17 -16.72 15.48
N HIS A 367 12.06 -17.12 14.56
CA HIS A 367 11.67 -17.54 13.21
C HIS A 367 11.49 -19.05 13.01
N LYS A 368 11.94 -19.93 13.93
CA LYS A 368 11.92 -21.39 13.76
C LYS A 368 10.57 -21.98 13.30
N ASN A 369 9.45 -21.37 13.70
CA ASN A 369 8.10 -21.84 13.39
C ASN A 369 7.26 -20.80 12.60
N ARG A 370 7.90 -19.83 11.92
CA ARG A 370 7.22 -18.69 11.27
C ARG A 370 7.36 -18.61 9.75
N ILE A 371 7.81 -19.67 9.10
CA ILE A 371 8.07 -19.72 7.64
C ILE A 371 6.94 -19.10 6.81
N LYS A 372 5.67 -19.44 7.08
CA LYS A 372 4.53 -18.86 6.34
C LYS A 372 4.41 -17.34 6.52
N SER A 373 4.59 -16.84 7.74
CA SER A 373 4.55 -15.41 8.03
C SER A 373 5.75 -14.66 7.44
N ASP A 374 6.93 -15.29 7.45
CA ASP A 374 8.15 -14.75 6.86
C ASP A 374 8.01 -14.58 5.34
N ILE A 375 7.47 -15.60 4.66
CA ILE A 375 7.20 -15.55 3.22
C ILE A 375 6.18 -14.45 2.91
N GLN A 376 5.09 -14.35 3.68
CA GLN A 376 4.09 -13.30 3.46
C GLN A 376 4.69 -11.89 3.64
N LYS A 377 5.49 -11.68 4.69
CA LYS A 377 6.18 -10.41 4.93
C LYS A 377 7.08 -10.02 3.76
N GLN A 378 7.82 -10.98 3.22
CA GLN A 378 8.67 -10.78 2.05
C GLN A 378 7.86 -10.38 0.81
N LEU A 379 6.77 -11.10 0.51
CA LEU A 379 5.89 -10.77 -0.61
C LEU A 379 5.29 -9.36 -0.48
N ASP A 380 4.86 -8.99 0.73
CA ASP A 380 4.30 -7.66 0.99
C ASP A 380 5.32 -6.54 0.72
N VAL A 381 6.58 -6.75 1.08
CA VAL A 381 7.65 -5.76 0.91
C VAL A 381 8.12 -5.68 -0.54
N ILE A 382 8.21 -6.81 -1.23
CA ILE A 382 8.47 -6.84 -2.68
C ILE A 382 7.38 -6.09 -3.44
N ALA A 383 6.11 -6.25 -3.04
CA ALA A 383 5.00 -5.49 -3.62
C ALA A 383 5.07 -3.98 -3.36
N LYS A 384 5.93 -3.51 -2.44
CA LYS A 384 6.27 -2.10 -2.23
C LYS A 384 7.47 -1.62 -3.05
N GLY A 385 8.03 -2.48 -3.90
CA GLY A 385 9.13 -2.16 -4.79
C GLY A 385 10.52 -2.35 -4.19
N TYR A 386 10.65 -3.03 -3.05
CA TYR A 386 11.95 -3.33 -2.45
C TYR A 386 12.46 -4.72 -2.85
N ARG A 387 13.77 -4.83 -3.05
CA ARG A 387 14.49 -6.11 -3.06
C ARG A 387 14.74 -6.56 -1.62
N PHE A 388 14.60 -7.86 -1.36
CA PHE A 388 14.58 -8.39 0.01
C PHE A 388 15.81 -9.24 0.33
N ILE A 389 16.57 -8.85 1.35
CA ILE A 389 17.72 -9.57 1.90
C ILE A 389 17.35 -10.10 3.28
N ARG A 390 17.62 -11.39 3.52
CA ARG A 390 17.46 -12.02 4.84
C ARG A 390 18.82 -12.42 5.38
N VAL A 391 19.21 -11.81 6.49
CA VAL A 391 20.38 -12.21 7.29
C VAL A 391 19.88 -13.22 8.31
N ARG A 392 20.05 -14.52 8.06
CA ARG A 392 19.40 -15.61 8.82
C ARG A 392 20.38 -16.36 9.70
N ASP A 393 19.93 -16.72 10.90
CA ASP A 393 20.65 -17.64 11.78
C ASP A 393 20.90 -18.97 11.04
N SER A 394 22.12 -19.49 11.09
CA SER A 394 22.56 -20.68 10.35
C SER A 394 21.77 -21.95 10.67
N ARG A 395 21.02 -21.97 11.78
CA ARG A 395 20.12 -23.06 12.17
C ARG A 395 18.76 -23.02 11.47
N LEU A 396 18.45 -21.95 10.74
CA LEU A 396 17.22 -21.81 9.96
C LEU A 396 17.46 -22.22 8.52
N SER A 397 16.51 -22.94 7.93
CA SER A 397 16.53 -23.20 6.49
C SER A 397 16.43 -21.91 5.68
N PRO A 398 17.13 -21.81 4.53
CA PRO A 398 16.98 -20.67 3.62
C PRO A 398 15.57 -20.60 3.06
N LEU A 399 15.07 -19.39 2.79
CA LEU A 399 13.75 -19.18 2.19
C LEU A 399 13.87 -18.89 0.69
N ASN A 400 13.15 -19.67 -0.11
CA ASN A 400 13.09 -19.49 -1.57
C ASN A 400 12.58 -18.09 -1.94
N GLY A 401 13.15 -17.50 -3.00
CA GLY A 401 12.75 -16.17 -3.50
C GLY A 401 13.31 -14.97 -2.73
N SER A 402 14.24 -15.19 -1.78
CA SER A 402 15.01 -14.13 -1.12
C SER A 402 16.50 -14.37 -1.25
N ILE A 403 17.28 -13.29 -1.11
CA ILE A 403 18.74 -13.38 -0.99
C ILE A 403 19.04 -13.67 0.48
N ASN A 404 19.61 -14.84 0.77
CA ASN A 404 19.88 -15.29 2.14
C ASN A 404 21.37 -15.17 2.45
N ILE A 405 21.71 -14.52 3.56
CA ILE A 405 23.06 -14.44 4.12
C ILE A 405 23.01 -15.12 5.49
N SER A 406 23.81 -16.14 5.73
CA SER A 406 23.80 -16.85 7.02
C SER A 406 24.71 -16.18 8.05
N PHE A 407 24.33 -16.28 9.33
CA PHE A 407 25.18 -15.92 10.46
C PHE A 407 25.19 -17.01 11.55
N ASP A 408 26.28 -17.15 12.28
CA ASP A 408 26.38 -18.04 13.45
C ASP A 408 26.14 -17.24 14.72
N ARG A 409 25.14 -17.67 15.51
CA ARG A 409 24.75 -17.02 16.78
C ARG A 409 25.96 -16.76 17.70
N LYS A 410 26.92 -17.69 17.79
CA LYS A 410 28.06 -17.56 18.73
C LYS A 410 28.94 -16.34 18.44
N HIS A 411 28.96 -15.87 17.19
CA HIS A 411 29.75 -14.73 16.72
C HIS A 411 28.98 -13.40 16.76
N VAL A 412 27.68 -13.41 17.04
CA VAL A 412 26.84 -12.21 17.12
C VAL A 412 26.24 -11.98 18.50
N GLU A 413 26.65 -12.79 19.49
CA GLU A 413 26.31 -12.60 20.89
C GLU A 413 27.12 -11.45 21.51
N GLN A 414 26.46 -10.67 22.37
CA GLN A 414 27.04 -9.50 23.04
C GLN A 414 28.39 -9.80 23.71
N LYS A 415 28.49 -10.90 24.44
CA LYS A 415 29.71 -11.32 25.15
C LYS A 415 30.89 -11.63 24.22
N SER A 416 30.61 -11.98 22.96
CA SER A 416 31.63 -12.30 21.95
C SER A 416 32.06 -11.04 21.20
N ILE A 417 31.11 -10.18 20.83
CA ILE A 417 31.36 -8.92 20.11
C ILE A 417 32.14 -7.92 20.97
N PHE A 418 31.79 -7.82 22.25
CA PHE A 418 32.41 -6.89 23.20
C PHE A 418 33.36 -7.59 24.17
N ALA A 419 33.94 -8.72 23.78
CA ALA A 419 35.05 -9.31 24.52
C ALA A 419 36.28 -8.39 24.50
N ASP A 420 37.29 -8.70 25.32
CA ASP A 420 38.52 -7.92 25.43
C ASP A 420 39.21 -7.75 24.07
N GLU A 421 39.89 -6.62 23.87
CA GLU A 421 40.43 -6.21 22.56
C GLU A 421 41.37 -7.25 21.95
N ASP A 422 42.20 -7.89 22.76
CA ASP A 422 43.17 -8.91 22.33
C ASP A 422 42.58 -10.33 22.25
N SER A 423 41.27 -10.49 22.47
CA SER A 423 40.67 -11.82 22.51
C SER A 423 40.35 -12.38 21.11
N ASP A 424 40.76 -13.62 20.86
CA ASP A 424 40.41 -14.35 19.63
C ASP A 424 38.89 -14.36 19.36
N LYS A 425 38.08 -14.40 20.42
CA LYS A 425 36.62 -14.37 20.34
C LYS A 425 36.10 -13.08 19.72
N ARG A 426 36.68 -11.93 20.10
CA ARG A 426 36.33 -10.62 19.54
C ARG A 426 36.68 -10.57 18.05
N SER A 427 37.91 -10.93 17.71
CA SER A 427 38.42 -10.94 16.33
C SER A 427 37.58 -11.81 15.42
N GLN A 428 37.24 -13.04 15.83
CA GLN A 428 36.36 -13.93 15.08
C GLN A 428 34.95 -13.34 14.87
N SER A 429 34.39 -12.72 15.91
CA SER A 429 33.06 -12.11 15.87
C SER A 429 33.02 -10.91 14.92
N HIS A 430 34.01 -10.02 15.00
CA HIS A 430 34.11 -8.84 14.14
C HIS A 430 34.32 -9.24 12.68
N ASN A 431 35.22 -10.20 12.41
CA ASN A 431 35.43 -10.73 11.06
C ASN A 431 34.15 -11.35 10.48
N HIS A 432 33.39 -12.10 11.29
CA HIS A 432 32.12 -12.69 10.87
C HIS A 432 31.12 -11.60 10.45
N ILE A 433 30.98 -10.52 11.23
CA ILE A 433 30.08 -9.41 10.92
C ILE A 433 30.56 -8.62 9.69
N CYS A 434 31.86 -8.35 9.56
CA CYS A 434 32.45 -7.75 8.36
C CYS A 434 32.13 -8.55 7.09
N ASN A 435 32.18 -9.88 7.16
CA ASN A 435 31.82 -10.74 6.02
C ASN A 435 30.34 -10.61 5.64
N ILE A 436 29.44 -10.50 6.62
CA ILE A 436 28.01 -10.23 6.37
C ILE A 436 27.84 -8.88 5.66
N LEU A 437 28.48 -7.83 6.16
CA LEU A 437 28.45 -6.48 5.56
C LEU A 437 29.01 -6.48 4.13
N ASN A 438 30.11 -7.18 3.88
CA ASN A 438 30.72 -7.33 2.56
C ASN A 438 29.77 -8.04 1.58
N HIS A 439 29.06 -9.08 2.03
CA HIS A 439 28.04 -9.73 1.22
C HIS A 439 26.88 -8.79 0.90
N ILE A 440 26.40 -8.01 1.89
CA ILE A 440 25.35 -7.00 1.67
C ILE A 440 25.83 -5.98 0.63
N CYS A 441 27.01 -5.36 0.80
CA CYS A 441 27.59 -4.41 -0.17
C CYS A 441 27.63 -4.99 -1.58
N SER A 442 28.09 -6.24 -1.74
CA SER A 442 28.12 -6.94 -3.02
C SER A 442 26.73 -7.07 -3.66
N ILE A 443 25.72 -7.48 -2.86
CA ILE A 443 24.33 -7.66 -3.33
C ILE A 443 23.67 -6.33 -3.74
N VAL A 444 23.97 -5.25 -3.01
CA VAL A 444 23.40 -3.93 -3.30
C VAL A 444 24.20 -3.15 -4.35
N GLY A 445 25.34 -3.69 -4.79
CA GLY A 445 26.17 -3.10 -5.85
C GLY A 445 27.10 -1.98 -5.39
N ILE A 446 27.42 -1.92 -4.09
CA ILE A 446 28.34 -0.91 -3.54
C ILE A 446 29.76 -1.47 -3.52
N LYS A 447 30.69 -0.72 -4.08
CA LYS A 447 32.11 -1.04 -4.07
C LYS A 447 32.73 -0.67 -2.72
N CYS A 448 32.48 -1.49 -1.70
CA CYS A 448 33.02 -1.33 -0.35
C CYS A 448 33.69 -2.63 0.12
N LYS A 449 34.67 -2.51 1.04
CA LYS A 449 35.17 -3.64 1.84
C LYS A 449 35.34 -3.22 3.30
N PHE A 450 34.69 -3.98 4.19
CA PHE A 450 34.85 -3.92 5.63
C PHE A 450 35.96 -4.88 6.07
N TYR A 451 37.01 -4.31 6.65
CA TYR A 451 38.09 -5.03 7.33
C TYR A 451 37.96 -4.96 8.86
N GLN A 452 37.19 -3.98 9.36
CA GLN A 452 36.92 -3.76 10.77
C GLN A 452 35.58 -3.03 10.95
N LEU A 453 35.01 -3.11 12.15
CA LEU A 453 33.79 -2.39 12.53
C LEU A 453 34.16 -1.00 13.09
N LYS A 454 34.01 0.05 12.28
CA LYS A 454 34.42 1.42 12.65
C LYS A 454 33.39 2.15 13.53
N HIS A 455 32.14 1.69 13.54
CA HIS A 455 31.01 2.35 14.18
C HIS A 455 30.41 1.51 15.31
N ILE A 456 31.17 0.52 15.82
CA ILE A 456 30.71 -0.38 16.87
C ILE A 456 30.38 0.33 18.19
N ASP A 457 31.07 1.42 18.52
CA ASP A 457 30.77 2.22 19.71
C ASP A 457 29.44 2.97 19.57
N LYS A 458 29.14 3.46 18.36
CA LYS A 458 27.84 4.03 18.03
C LYS A 458 26.74 2.97 18.15
N ALA A 459 26.99 1.74 17.68
CA ALA A 459 26.07 0.63 17.83
C ALA A 459 25.83 0.29 19.31
N LYS A 460 26.90 0.23 20.12
CA LYS A 460 26.82 0.01 21.58
C LYS A 460 25.97 1.08 22.25
N LYS A 461 26.18 2.35 21.90
CA LYS A 461 25.39 3.48 22.41
C LYS A 461 23.91 3.33 22.07
N ILE A 462 23.57 3.11 20.80
CA ILE A 462 22.18 2.92 20.36
C ILE A 462 21.55 1.72 21.09
N TRP A 463 22.26 0.60 21.19
CA TRP A 463 21.77 -0.60 21.85
C TRP A 463 21.50 -0.41 23.36
N LEU A 464 22.30 0.42 24.04
CA LEU A 464 22.04 0.80 25.42
C LEU A 464 20.85 1.77 25.53
N GLU A 465 20.74 2.71 24.59
CA GLU A 465 19.62 3.66 24.52
C GLU A 465 18.30 2.99 24.15
N THR A 466 18.30 1.89 23.40
CA THR A 466 17.07 1.15 23.09
C THR A 466 16.59 0.31 24.26
N ARG A 467 17.41 0.07 25.29
CA ARG A 467 16.97 -0.67 26.46
C ARG A 467 16.04 0.16 27.34
N GLN A 468 14.94 -0.46 27.74
CA GLN A 468 14.11 0.02 28.85
C GLN A 468 14.29 -0.90 30.03
N ILE A 469 14.70 -0.29 31.13
CA ILE A 469 14.84 -0.90 32.43
C ILE A 469 14.06 -0.01 33.37
N LYS A 470 13.32 -0.60 34.31
CA LYS A 470 12.64 0.21 35.31
C LYS A 470 13.70 0.90 36.17
N VAL A 471 13.42 2.12 36.63
CA VAL A 471 14.39 2.90 37.40
C VAL A 471 14.87 2.12 38.63
N ASP A 472 13.96 1.42 39.30
CA ASP A 472 14.20 0.56 40.46
C ASP A 472 14.98 -0.73 40.16
N ASP A 473 15.12 -1.11 38.89
CA ASP A 473 15.94 -2.24 38.43
C ASP A 473 17.34 -1.80 37.93
N SER A 474 17.59 -0.48 37.83
CA SER A 474 18.83 0.07 37.27
C SER A 474 20.01 -0.03 38.25
N VAL A 475 21.23 -0.16 37.72
CA VAL A 475 22.44 -0.14 38.54
C VAL A 475 22.62 1.19 39.25
N ALA A 476 22.33 2.31 38.58
CA ALA A 476 22.45 3.64 39.18
C ALA A 476 21.57 3.80 40.43
N TYR A 477 20.39 3.17 40.44
CA TYR A 477 19.48 3.20 41.57
C TYR A 477 19.85 2.19 42.68
N LEU A 478 20.16 0.94 42.30
CA LEU A 478 20.43 -0.14 43.27
C LEU A 478 21.85 -0.11 43.86
N TYR A 479 22.82 0.43 43.14
CA TYR A 479 24.25 0.44 43.48
C TYR A 479 24.88 1.83 43.23
N PRO A 480 24.39 2.90 43.89
CA PRO A 480 24.84 4.28 43.64
C PRO A 480 26.33 4.50 43.94
N GLU A 481 26.95 3.69 44.79
CA GLU A 481 28.38 3.74 45.08
C GLU A 481 29.25 3.43 43.85
N LEU A 482 28.75 2.62 42.92
CA LEU A 482 29.45 2.29 41.68
C LEU A 482 29.56 3.51 40.74
N LEU A 483 28.71 4.54 40.89
CA LEU A 483 28.79 5.78 40.13
C LEU A 483 30.12 6.51 40.37
N LYS A 484 30.73 6.35 41.56
CA LYS A 484 32.04 6.95 41.88
C LYS A 484 33.16 6.37 41.02
N ASP A 485 33.03 5.09 40.68
CA ASP A 485 34.02 4.38 39.87
C ASP A 485 33.70 4.40 38.37
N PHE A 486 32.65 5.12 37.94
CA PHE A 486 32.19 5.12 36.55
C PHE A 486 32.99 6.12 35.70
N ASP A 487 33.67 5.64 34.65
CA ASP A 487 34.41 6.53 33.75
C ASP A 487 33.48 7.16 32.71
N ILE A 488 32.91 8.33 33.03
CA ILE A 488 32.01 9.09 32.12
C ILE A 488 32.69 9.54 30.82
N THR A 489 34.02 9.57 30.76
CA THR A 489 34.74 9.95 29.53
C THR A 489 34.81 8.79 28.53
N MET A 490 34.72 7.56 29.04
CA MET A 490 34.83 6.33 28.27
C MET A 490 33.49 5.61 28.09
N ASN A 491 32.41 6.10 28.72
CA ASN A 491 31.08 5.49 28.64
C ASN A 491 29.99 6.54 28.39
N PRO A 492 28.84 6.13 27.82
CA PRO A 492 27.65 6.97 27.80
C PRO A 492 27.25 7.44 29.22
N PRO A 493 26.97 8.73 29.46
CA PRO A 493 26.67 9.26 30.79
C PRO A 493 25.55 8.54 31.55
N ASN A 494 24.52 8.09 30.84
CA ASN A 494 23.36 7.41 31.38
C ASN A 494 23.46 5.87 31.33
N LEU A 495 24.64 5.28 31.11
CA LEU A 495 24.76 3.84 30.92
C LEU A 495 24.23 3.05 32.13
N LEU A 496 24.57 3.46 33.36
CA LEU A 496 24.15 2.75 34.59
C LEU A 496 22.66 2.89 34.91
N GLU A 497 21.98 3.87 34.31
CA GLU A 497 20.52 4.02 34.37
C GLU A 497 19.81 3.06 33.40
N ASN A 498 20.52 2.57 32.38
CA ASN A 498 19.99 1.75 31.30
C ASN A 498 20.54 0.31 31.30
N VAL A 499 21.15 -0.16 32.40
CA VAL A 499 21.56 -1.57 32.61
C VAL A 499 21.08 -2.10 33.97
N THR A 500 20.69 -3.38 34.03
CA THR A 500 20.34 -4.09 35.27
C THR A 500 21.60 -4.56 36.00
N TYR A 501 21.50 -4.81 37.30
CA TYR A 501 22.62 -5.35 38.08
C TYR A 501 23.19 -6.68 37.57
N GLY A 502 22.37 -7.56 36.98
CA GLY A 502 22.84 -8.82 36.36
C GLY A 502 23.42 -8.68 34.95
N SER A 503 23.67 -7.46 34.48
CA SER A 503 24.07 -7.20 33.10
C SER A 503 25.51 -7.66 32.81
N THR A 504 25.70 -8.32 31.67
CA THR A 504 27.03 -8.66 31.13
C THR A 504 27.67 -7.52 30.32
N VAL A 505 27.05 -6.32 30.31
CA VAL A 505 27.59 -5.16 29.59
C VAL A 505 28.96 -4.79 30.13
N PRO A 506 30.00 -4.76 29.29
CA PRO A 506 31.32 -4.28 29.70
C PRO A 506 31.29 -2.75 29.84
N VAL A 507 31.72 -2.30 31.01
CA VAL A 507 31.80 -0.89 31.41
C VAL A 507 33.26 -0.55 31.68
N HIS A 508 33.69 0.63 31.24
CA HIS A 508 34.99 1.18 31.61
C HIS A 508 34.87 1.83 32.99
N TRP A 509 35.59 1.30 33.96
CA TRP A 509 35.64 1.79 35.33
C TRP A 509 36.93 2.58 35.55
N LYS A 510 36.88 3.59 36.40
CA LYS A 510 38.00 4.37 36.89
C LYS A 510 37.90 4.46 38.40
N CYS A 511 38.83 3.85 39.14
CA CYS A 511 38.76 3.82 40.59
C CYS A 511 38.82 5.25 41.13
N HIS A 512 37.84 5.64 41.96
CA HIS A 512 37.86 6.96 42.58
C HIS A 512 39.00 7.16 43.58
N LYS A 513 39.60 6.07 44.09
CA LYS A 513 40.71 6.11 45.07
C LYS A 513 42.07 6.22 44.38
N CYS A 514 42.40 5.27 43.50
CA CYS A 514 43.73 5.17 42.89
C CYS A 514 43.79 5.62 41.43
N GLY A 515 42.66 5.95 40.80
CA GLY A 515 42.60 6.40 39.41
C GLY A 515 42.84 5.32 38.35
N HIS A 516 43.09 4.07 38.74
CA HIS A 516 43.28 2.95 37.81
C HIS A 516 42.04 2.77 36.93
N LYS A 517 42.26 2.60 35.62
CA LYS A 517 41.20 2.34 34.64
C LYS A 517 41.19 0.86 34.26
N TRP A 518 40.01 0.25 34.24
CA TRP A 518 39.84 -1.14 33.79
C TRP A 518 38.47 -1.37 33.16
N THR A 519 38.35 -2.41 32.35
CA THR A 519 37.08 -2.80 31.73
C THR A 519 36.58 -4.08 32.36
N THR A 520 35.35 -4.09 32.86
CA THR A 520 34.70 -5.34 33.29
C THR A 520 33.18 -5.23 33.22
N ALA A 521 32.48 -6.37 33.26
CA ALA A 521 31.02 -6.41 33.19
C ALA A 521 30.36 -5.90 34.47
N VAL A 522 29.17 -5.30 34.35
CA VAL A 522 28.37 -4.83 35.50
C VAL A 522 28.16 -5.94 36.54
N MET A 523 27.75 -7.13 36.11
CA MET A 523 27.49 -8.26 37.02
C MET A 523 28.71 -8.65 37.86
N LYS A 524 29.94 -8.40 37.38
CA LYS A 524 31.17 -8.66 38.14
C LYS A 524 31.27 -7.70 39.34
N ARG A 525 30.87 -6.44 39.15
CA ARG A 525 30.87 -5.42 40.21
C ARG A 525 29.72 -5.60 41.20
N THR A 526 28.56 -6.04 40.75
CA THR A 526 27.32 -6.09 41.55
C THR A 526 27.07 -7.46 42.20
N ILE A 527 27.12 -8.55 41.43
CA ILE A 527 26.83 -9.92 41.90
C ILE A 527 28.07 -10.56 42.51
N GLU A 528 29.21 -10.46 41.81
CA GLU A 528 30.48 -11.02 42.31
C GLU A 528 31.23 -10.06 43.25
N GLY A 529 30.80 -8.79 43.34
CA GLY A 529 31.35 -7.81 44.26
C GLY A 529 32.81 -7.42 44.02
N THR A 530 33.31 -7.55 42.78
CA THR A 530 34.71 -7.25 42.48
C THR A 530 34.98 -5.74 42.51
N GLY A 531 36.10 -5.35 43.13
CA GLY A 531 36.56 -3.96 43.21
C GLY A 531 37.64 -3.64 42.19
N CYS A 532 38.39 -2.57 42.44
CA CYS A 532 39.56 -2.24 41.64
C CYS A 532 40.64 -3.36 41.74
N PRO A 533 41.19 -3.85 40.61
CA PRO A 533 42.26 -4.85 40.62
C PRO A 533 43.54 -4.37 41.31
N VAL A 534 43.80 -3.07 41.30
CA VAL A 534 44.93 -2.45 42.03
C VAL A 534 44.68 -2.47 43.53
N ASP A 535 43.52 -2.00 43.99
CA ASP A 535 43.21 -1.95 45.42
C ASP A 535 43.10 -3.35 46.05
N SER A 536 42.70 -4.35 45.26
CA SER A 536 42.65 -5.76 45.69
C SER A 536 43.98 -6.51 45.56
N GLY A 537 45.04 -5.84 45.08
CA GLY A 537 46.39 -6.40 44.94
C GLY A 537 46.54 -7.43 43.82
N GLN A 538 45.57 -7.52 42.90
CA GLN A 538 45.60 -8.41 41.74
C GLN A 538 46.49 -7.86 40.61
N VAL A 539 46.59 -6.53 40.50
CA VAL A 539 47.44 -5.83 39.51
C VAL A 539 48.42 -4.93 40.25
N VAL A 540 49.71 -5.03 39.90
CA VAL A 540 50.76 -4.16 40.41
C VAL A 540 50.68 -2.78 39.75
N SER A 541 50.87 -1.74 40.56
CA SER A 541 50.89 -0.35 40.15
C SER A 541 51.81 0.45 41.07
N LYS A 542 52.07 1.71 40.69
CA LYS A 542 52.90 2.63 41.48
C LYS A 542 52.35 2.95 42.89
N VAL A 543 51.08 2.62 43.18
CA VAL A 543 50.47 2.93 44.48
C VAL A 543 50.35 1.72 45.42
N ASN A 544 50.51 0.50 44.90
CA ASN A 544 50.34 -0.74 45.68
C ASN A 544 51.52 -1.72 45.54
N ALA A 545 52.57 -1.32 44.82
CA ALA A 545 53.81 -2.07 44.74
C ALA A 545 54.43 -2.23 46.14
N VAL A 546 55.08 -3.37 46.36
CA VAL A 546 55.73 -3.70 47.64
C VAL A 546 56.75 -2.64 48.02
N GLY A 547 57.61 -2.22 47.10
CA GLY A 547 58.60 -1.16 47.35
C GLY A 547 57.98 0.21 47.63
N THR A 548 56.74 0.46 47.19
CA THR A 548 56.01 1.70 47.53
C THR A 548 55.41 1.63 48.92
N LEU A 549 54.80 0.49 49.29
CA LEU A 549 54.10 0.33 50.56
C LEU A 549 55.03 0.02 51.74
N PHE A 550 56.17 -0.63 51.46
CA PHE A 550 57.16 -1.06 52.44
C PHE A 550 58.56 -0.71 51.93
N PRO A 551 58.96 0.58 51.85
CA PRO A 551 60.26 0.98 51.31
C PRO A 551 61.45 0.30 51.99
N GLU A 552 61.32 -0.07 53.28
CA GLU A 552 62.33 -0.77 54.07
C GLU A 552 62.69 -2.16 53.51
N ILE A 553 61.82 -2.78 52.71
CA ILE A 553 62.08 -4.09 52.12
C ILE A 553 62.94 -4.01 50.85
N ILE A 554 63.08 -2.83 50.24
CA ILE A 554 63.76 -2.68 48.95
C ILE A 554 65.19 -3.22 49.03
N ASP A 555 65.89 -2.89 50.11
CA ASP A 555 67.27 -3.35 50.34
C ASP A 555 67.36 -4.84 50.66
N ALA A 556 66.26 -5.48 51.06
CA ALA A 556 66.21 -6.92 51.28
C ALA A 556 66.11 -7.70 49.97
N PHE A 557 65.62 -7.11 48.87
CA PHE A 557 65.68 -7.76 47.56
C PHE A 557 67.13 -7.84 47.08
N VAL A 558 67.51 -8.97 46.47
CA VAL A 558 68.81 -9.06 45.77
C VAL A 558 68.87 -8.07 44.60
N ASN A 559 67.74 -7.90 43.90
CA ASN A 559 67.56 -6.88 42.88
C ASN A 559 66.49 -5.86 43.34
N PRO A 560 66.88 -4.66 43.82
CA PRO A 560 65.97 -3.66 44.38
C PRO A 560 64.77 -3.31 43.48
N GLU A 561 64.96 -3.28 42.16
CA GLU A 561 63.91 -2.94 41.18
C GLU A 561 62.75 -3.95 41.18
N GLU A 562 63.01 -5.20 41.60
CA GLU A 562 61.96 -6.23 41.71
C GLU A 562 60.93 -5.89 42.79
N ALA A 563 61.27 -5.06 43.78
CA ALA A 563 60.32 -4.62 44.81
C ALA A 563 59.11 -3.88 44.20
N PHE A 564 59.25 -3.31 43.00
CA PHE A 564 58.17 -2.61 42.31
C PHE A 564 57.34 -3.50 41.37
N GLN A 565 57.67 -4.79 41.27
CA GLN A 565 57.03 -5.75 40.36
C GLN A 565 56.01 -6.65 41.08
N TYR A 566 55.85 -6.52 42.40
CA TYR A 566 54.98 -7.37 43.20
C TYR A 566 54.03 -6.55 44.08
N THR A 567 52.86 -7.11 44.40
CA THR A 567 51.97 -6.60 45.45
C THR A 567 52.25 -7.32 46.78
N ALA A 568 51.90 -6.68 47.90
CA ALA A 568 52.17 -7.20 49.25
C ALA A 568 51.57 -8.59 49.52
N GLY A 569 50.46 -8.93 48.86
CA GLY A 569 49.80 -10.24 48.96
C GLY A 569 50.32 -11.31 48.00
N SER A 570 51.31 -10.99 47.15
CA SER A 570 51.74 -11.89 46.07
C SER A 570 52.33 -13.21 46.60
N GLY A 571 51.90 -14.32 46.01
CA GLY A 571 52.48 -15.65 46.25
C GLY A 571 53.75 -15.93 45.44
N GLN A 572 54.13 -15.04 44.52
CA GLN A 572 55.37 -15.16 43.75
C GLN A 572 56.58 -15.10 44.68
N ARG A 573 57.69 -15.70 44.26
CA ARG A 573 58.89 -15.84 45.08
C ARG A 573 60.06 -15.08 44.46
N ALA A 574 60.65 -14.18 45.26
CA ALA A 574 61.87 -13.46 44.92
C ALA A 574 63.03 -13.90 45.82
N LEU A 575 64.26 -13.57 45.43
CA LEU A 575 65.46 -13.78 46.25
C LEU A 575 65.65 -12.59 47.20
N PHE A 576 65.77 -12.91 48.49
CA PHE A 576 66.02 -11.91 49.51
C PHE A 576 67.32 -12.15 50.27
N ARG A 577 68.09 -11.10 50.50
CA ARG A 577 69.26 -11.07 51.40
C ARG A 577 68.84 -10.64 52.81
N CYS A 578 69.61 -11.06 53.81
CA CYS A 578 69.45 -10.56 55.17
C CYS A 578 69.93 -9.10 55.23
N THR A 579 69.19 -8.22 55.91
CA THR A 579 69.59 -6.82 56.09
C THR A 579 70.33 -6.58 57.42
N TYR A 580 70.61 -7.63 58.21
CA TYR A 580 71.41 -7.49 59.43
C TYR A 580 72.84 -7.03 59.07
N PRO A 581 73.38 -5.98 59.71
CA PRO A 581 74.71 -5.47 59.41
C PRO A 581 75.79 -6.56 59.48
N GLY A 582 76.59 -6.69 58.42
CA GLY A 582 77.67 -7.68 58.34
C GLY A 582 77.24 -9.13 58.07
N CYS A 583 75.96 -9.39 57.78
CA CYS A 583 75.50 -10.74 57.43
C CYS A 583 76.03 -11.18 56.05
N THR A 584 76.62 -12.38 55.99
CA THR A 584 77.12 -13.02 54.76
C THR A 584 76.29 -14.24 54.32
N ALA A 585 75.10 -14.43 54.90
CA ALA A 585 74.27 -15.59 54.57
C ALA A 585 73.72 -15.52 53.13
N GLU A 586 73.70 -16.66 52.45
CA GLU A 586 73.20 -16.78 51.09
C GLU A 586 71.73 -16.34 50.96
N PRO A 587 71.37 -15.57 49.91
CA PRO A 587 70.01 -15.13 49.68
C PRO A 587 69.00 -16.28 49.61
N GLN A 588 67.82 -16.05 50.19
CA GLN A 588 66.78 -17.07 50.30
C GLN A 588 65.58 -16.73 49.41
N LYS A 589 65.11 -17.71 48.64
CA LYS A 589 63.91 -17.57 47.81
C LYS A 589 62.66 -17.65 48.68
N ARG A 590 61.96 -16.54 48.88
CA ARG A 590 60.77 -16.45 49.76
C ARG A 590 59.58 -15.89 48.98
N ALA A 591 58.36 -16.28 49.38
CA ALA A 591 57.16 -15.68 48.82
C ALA A 591 56.98 -14.26 49.38
N ILE A 592 56.61 -13.31 48.54
CA ILE A 592 56.45 -11.90 48.92
C ILE A 592 55.50 -11.75 50.12
N LYS A 593 54.32 -12.38 50.07
CA LYS A 593 53.32 -12.35 51.15
C LYS A 593 53.85 -12.82 52.50
N ASP A 594 54.76 -13.80 52.52
CA ASP A 594 55.30 -14.36 53.77
C ASP A 594 56.32 -13.40 54.37
N VAL A 595 57.10 -12.73 53.51
CA VAL A 595 58.05 -11.69 53.92
C VAL A 595 57.31 -10.49 54.50
N ILE A 596 56.30 -9.96 53.81
CA ILE A 596 55.52 -8.81 54.30
C ILE A 596 54.81 -9.12 55.61
N LYS A 597 54.19 -10.31 55.73
CA LYS A 597 53.55 -10.75 56.96
C LYS A 597 54.53 -10.85 58.13
N ARG A 598 55.81 -11.13 57.86
CA ARG A 598 56.85 -11.15 58.89
C ARG A 598 57.23 -9.74 59.33
N ILE A 599 57.44 -8.82 58.39
CA ILE A 599 57.77 -7.40 58.67
C ILE A 599 56.66 -6.73 59.49
N GLN A 600 55.41 -6.91 59.07
CA GLN A 600 54.25 -6.36 59.78
C GLN A 600 54.10 -6.89 61.23
N ARG A 601 54.65 -8.08 61.53
CA ARG A 601 54.61 -8.67 62.88
C ARG A 601 55.78 -8.23 63.76
N SER A 602 56.94 -7.96 63.18
CA SER A 602 58.13 -7.63 63.96
C SER A 602 58.21 -6.15 64.35
N CYS A 603 57.49 -5.25 63.67
CA CYS A 603 57.62 -3.80 63.83
C CYS A 603 59.08 -3.29 63.69
N THR A 604 59.94 -4.07 63.02
CA THR A 604 61.34 -3.75 62.75
C THR A 604 61.52 -3.38 61.29
N THR A 605 62.40 -2.41 61.02
CA THR A 605 62.82 -2.05 59.64
C THR A 605 63.81 -3.04 59.05
N GLU A 606 64.35 -3.95 59.87
CA GLU A 606 65.33 -4.95 59.44
C GLU A 606 64.65 -6.29 59.09
N PHE A 607 65.02 -6.85 57.94
CA PHE A 607 64.56 -8.13 57.44
C PHE A 607 65.62 -9.22 57.60
N TYR A 608 65.33 -10.20 58.46
CA TYR A 608 66.25 -11.31 58.76
C TYR A 608 65.84 -12.61 58.06
N THR A 609 66.68 -13.10 57.13
CA THR A 609 66.48 -14.41 56.49
C THR A 609 67.07 -15.57 57.29
N CYS A 610 68.00 -15.28 58.21
CA CYS A 610 68.73 -16.22 59.06
C CYS A 610 68.65 -15.80 60.53
N LYS A 611 69.12 -16.67 61.44
CA LYS A 611 69.16 -16.36 62.88
C LYS A 611 70.44 -15.59 63.18
N HIS A 612 70.30 -14.44 63.82
CA HIS A 612 71.39 -13.66 64.42
C HIS A 612 71.22 -13.72 65.94
N GLN A 613 72.33 -13.83 66.68
CA GLN A 613 72.34 -13.85 68.15
C GLN A 613 72.30 -12.44 68.71
#